data_AF-J6DJ57-F1
#
_entry.id   AF-J6DJ57-F1
#
_cell.length_a   1.000
_cell.length_b   1.000
_cell.length_c   1.000
_cell.angle_alpha   90.00
_cell.angle_beta   90.00
_cell.angle_gamma   90.00
#
_symmetry.space_group_name_H-M   'P 1'
#
loop_
_entity.id
_entity.type
_entity.pdbx_description
1 polymer ?
#
loop_
_entity_poly.entity_id
_entity_poly.type
_entity_poly.pdbx_seq_one_letter_code
_entity_poly.pdbx_strand_id
1 'polypeptide(L)'
;MLDVAGLTGNAFMTANVIGTINVLPREHVLAAGKPIAAAFVELKLPEVALMSAEAKQAFIEKAADVVEQAAEGRLKRDHIWSNIVYAPEGAWGIAGRSYSNADFVGAIQGTAAVL
;
A
#
# COMPACT_ATOMS: atom_id res chain seq x y z
N MET A 1 6.72 4.33 2.63
CA MET A 1 5.91 4.15 1.40
C MET A 1 5.61 5.44 0.67
N LEU A 2 5.33 6.56 1.36
CA LEU A 2 5.14 7.84 0.66
C LEU A 2 6.39 8.30 -0.11
N ASP A 3 7.58 7.92 0.35
CA ASP A 3 8.86 8.03 -0.36
C ASP A 3 8.82 7.39 -1.76
N VAL A 4 8.31 6.16 -1.87
CA VAL A 4 8.17 5.46 -3.17
C VAL A 4 7.23 6.20 -4.12
N ALA A 5 6.20 6.86 -3.59
CA ALA A 5 5.26 7.64 -4.37
C ALA A 5 5.71 9.09 -4.64
N GLY A 6 6.87 9.53 -4.13
CA GLY A 6 7.31 10.92 -4.21
C GLY A 6 6.46 11.89 -3.37
N LEU A 7 5.77 11.40 -2.34
CA LEU A 7 4.81 12.12 -1.51
C LEU A 7 5.31 12.32 -0.07
N THR A 8 6.62 12.18 0.17
CA THR A 8 7.20 12.43 1.49
C THR A 8 6.92 13.87 1.92
N GLY A 9 6.41 14.05 3.14
CA GLY A 9 6.07 15.36 3.68
C GLY A 9 4.71 15.90 3.22
N ASN A 10 3.98 15.22 2.33
CA ASN A 10 2.64 15.64 1.95
C ASN A 10 1.66 15.41 3.11
N ALA A 11 1.15 16.49 3.72
CA ALA A 11 0.33 16.38 4.94
C ALA A 11 -1.02 15.68 4.69
N PHE A 12 -1.65 15.91 3.53
CA PHE A 12 -2.89 15.23 3.15
C PHE A 12 -2.68 13.72 3.06
N MET A 13 -1.64 13.27 2.37
CA MET A 13 -1.34 11.85 2.26
C MET A 13 -0.88 11.26 3.59
N THR A 14 -0.06 11.97 4.36
CA THR A 14 0.42 11.51 5.68
C THR A 14 -0.74 11.20 6.62
N ALA A 15 -1.76 12.06 6.65
CA ALA A 15 -2.96 11.84 7.46
C ALA A 15 -3.83 10.66 6.96
N ASN A 16 -3.68 10.27 5.70
CA ASN A 16 -4.48 9.24 5.03
C ASN A 16 -3.70 7.95 4.71
N VAL A 17 -2.48 7.78 5.25
CA VAL A 17 -1.83 6.47 5.32
C VAL A 17 -2.43 5.70 6.48
N ILE A 18 -3.41 4.84 6.17
CA ILE A 18 -4.10 3.99 7.13
C ILE A 18 -3.90 2.51 6.75
N GLY A 19 -4.08 1.61 7.70
CA GLY A 19 -3.94 0.19 7.44
C GLY A 19 -4.49 -0.68 8.56
N THR A 20 -4.57 -1.99 8.29
CA THR A 20 -4.90 -3.02 9.28
C THR A 20 -3.84 -4.11 9.22
N ILE A 21 -3.57 -4.73 10.35
CA ILE A 21 -2.70 -5.90 10.44
C ILE A 21 -3.58 -7.07 10.87
N ASN A 22 -3.68 -8.07 10.00
CA ASN A 22 -4.45 -9.29 10.26
C ASN A 22 -3.48 -10.43 10.51
N VAL A 23 -3.56 -11.04 11.70
CA VAL A 23 -2.73 -12.19 12.08
C VAL A 23 -3.61 -13.43 12.08
N LEU A 24 -3.20 -14.43 11.29
CA LEU A 24 -3.88 -15.72 11.21
C LEU A 24 -2.99 -16.82 11.81
N PRO A 25 -3.60 -17.87 12.39
CA PRO A 25 -2.88 -19.09 12.71
C PRO A 25 -2.18 -19.66 11.47
N ARG A 26 -0.99 -20.23 11.65
CA ARG A 26 -0.14 -20.72 10.54
C ARG A 26 -0.87 -21.75 9.66
N GLU A 27 -1.67 -22.60 10.28
CA GLU A 27 -2.49 -23.62 9.64
C GLU A 27 -3.56 -23.07 8.69
N HIS A 28 -3.90 -21.78 8.81
CA HIS A 28 -4.87 -21.09 7.95
C HIS A 28 -4.20 -20.31 6.82
N VAL A 29 -2.88 -20.38 6.70
CA VAL A 29 -2.12 -19.70 5.66
C VAL A 29 -1.42 -20.72 4.77
N LEU A 30 -1.85 -20.79 3.51
CA LEU A 30 -1.42 -21.83 2.57
C LEU A 30 -0.67 -21.22 1.39
N ALA A 31 0.42 -21.88 0.98
CA ALA A 31 1.03 -21.69 -0.34
C ALA A 31 1.30 -23.05 -0.98
N ALA A 32 1.01 -23.17 -2.28
CA ALA A 32 1.06 -24.45 -3.00
C ALA A 32 0.33 -25.60 -2.27
N GLY A 33 -0.79 -25.28 -1.62
CA GLY A 33 -1.61 -26.24 -0.87
C GLY A 33 -1.04 -26.70 0.48
N LYS A 34 0.02 -26.05 1.01
CA LYS A 34 0.66 -26.43 2.28
C LYS A 34 0.67 -25.29 3.29
N PRO A 35 0.45 -25.56 4.60
CA PRO A 35 0.58 -24.57 5.66
C PRO A 35 1.99 -23.97 5.77
N ILE A 36 2.07 -22.65 5.72
CA ILE A 36 3.34 -21.91 5.82
C ILE A 36 3.19 -20.66 6.70
N ALA A 37 4.31 -20.20 7.25
CA ALA A 37 4.40 -18.82 7.74
C ALA A 37 4.63 -17.93 6.52
N ALA A 38 3.75 -16.93 6.34
CA ALA A 38 3.73 -16.05 5.19
C ALA A 38 3.10 -14.70 5.53
N ALA A 39 3.35 -13.72 4.68
CA ALA A 39 2.72 -12.41 4.75
C ALA A 39 2.17 -11.98 3.39
N PHE A 40 1.04 -11.30 3.42
CA PHE A 40 0.39 -10.71 2.25
C PHE A 40 0.22 -9.23 2.52
N VAL A 41 0.81 -8.41 1.65
CA VAL A 41 0.68 -6.95 1.70
C VAL A 41 -0.30 -6.53 0.62
N GLU A 42 -1.31 -5.76 0.98
CA GLU A 42 -2.24 -5.18 0.02
C GLU A 42 -2.19 -3.66 0.13
N LEU A 43 -1.85 -3.00 -0.97
CA LEU A 43 -1.95 -1.55 -1.09
C LEU A 43 -3.21 -1.20 -1.89
N LYS A 44 -4.12 -0.46 -1.25
CA LYS A 44 -5.29 0.10 -1.91
C LYS A 44 -5.06 1.58 -2.19
N LEU A 45 -5.39 2.01 -3.41
CA LEU A 45 -5.28 3.40 -3.83
C LEU A 45 -6.25 3.72 -4.97
N PRO A 46 -6.52 5.01 -5.25
CA PRO A 46 -7.18 5.43 -6.50
C PRO A 46 -6.37 5.04 -7.74
N GLU A 47 -7.05 4.82 -8.85
CA GLU A 47 -6.41 4.46 -10.14
C GLU A 47 -5.47 5.52 -10.72
N VAL A 48 -5.46 6.75 -10.21
CA VAL A 48 -4.49 7.78 -10.65
C VAL A 48 -3.13 7.71 -9.97
N ALA A 49 -3.00 6.94 -8.89
CA ALA A 49 -1.75 6.81 -8.16
C ALA A 49 -0.94 5.59 -8.62
N LEU A 50 0.39 5.65 -8.45
CA LEU A 50 1.32 4.54 -8.70
C LEU A 50 1.21 3.89 -10.10
N MET A 51 1.09 4.71 -11.15
CA MET A 51 0.73 4.20 -12.49
C MET A 51 1.85 3.56 -13.30
N SER A 52 3.11 3.96 -13.09
CA SER A 52 4.23 3.42 -13.86
C SER A 52 4.63 2.01 -13.39
N ALA A 53 5.20 1.22 -14.29
CA ALA A 53 5.70 -0.11 -13.94
C ALA A 53 6.82 -0.03 -12.89
N GLU A 54 7.67 0.99 -13.00
CA GLU A 54 8.80 1.23 -12.11
C GLU A 54 8.31 1.57 -10.69
N ALA A 55 7.27 2.39 -10.56
CA ALA A 55 6.72 2.75 -9.26
C ALA A 55 6.04 1.56 -8.58
N LYS A 56 5.32 0.73 -9.36
CA LYS A 56 4.73 -0.54 -8.88
C LYS A 56 5.81 -1.49 -8.39
N GLN A 57 6.88 -1.66 -9.17
CA GLN A 57 8.02 -2.50 -8.80
C GLN A 57 8.68 -1.99 -7.51
N ALA A 58 8.97 -0.69 -7.43
CA ALA A 58 9.58 -0.09 -6.24
C ALA A 58 8.72 -0.26 -4.99
N PHE A 59 7.39 -0.17 -5.12
CA PHE A 59 6.47 -0.46 -4.01
C PHE A 59 6.56 -1.92 -3.57
N ILE A 60 6.48 -2.86 -4.51
CA ILE A 60 6.52 -4.30 -4.22
C ILE A 60 7.82 -4.69 -3.52
N GLU A 61 8.96 -4.17 -4.01
CA GLU A 61 10.27 -4.39 -3.39
C GLU A 61 10.32 -3.83 -1.97
N LYS A 62 9.94 -2.55 -1.79
CA LYS A 62 9.98 -1.91 -0.48
C LYS A 62 9.03 -2.58 0.52
N ALA A 63 7.86 -3.04 0.07
CA ALA A 63 6.90 -3.75 0.90
C ALA A 63 7.47 -5.07 1.41
N ALA A 64 8.11 -5.84 0.53
CA ALA A 64 8.81 -7.07 0.90
C ALA A 64 9.95 -6.79 1.89
N ASP A 65 10.76 -5.74 1.67
CA ASP A 65 11.86 -5.37 2.57
C ASP A 65 11.37 -5.03 3.98
N VAL A 66 10.31 -4.24 4.09
CA VAL A 66 9.73 -3.86 5.39
C VAL A 66 9.24 -5.08 6.15
N VAL A 67 8.55 -6.00 5.47
CA VAL A 67 8.05 -7.24 6.10
C VAL A 67 9.20 -8.17 6.48
N GLU A 68 10.18 -8.36 5.60
CA GLU A 68 11.35 -9.21 5.85
C GLU A 68 12.15 -8.71 7.05
N GLN A 69 12.39 -7.40 7.12
CA GLN A 69 13.05 -6.75 8.25
C GLN A 69 12.27 -6.96 9.55
N ALA A 70 10.95 -6.70 9.55
CA ALA A 70 10.10 -6.88 10.73
C ALA A 70 9.93 -8.35 11.15
N ALA A 71 10.08 -9.29 10.20
CA ALA A 71 10.00 -10.71 10.48
C ALA A 71 11.24 -11.23 11.21
N GLU A 72 12.39 -10.54 11.15
CA GLU A 72 13.63 -10.93 11.84
C GLU A 72 14.01 -12.40 11.53
N GLY A 73 13.89 -12.81 10.27
CA GLY A 73 14.20 -14.16 9.80
C GLY A 73 13.09 -15.21 10.04
N ARG A 74 11.96 -14.86 10.66
CA ARG A 74 10.82 -15.76 10.84
C ARG A 74 10.03 -16.02 9.55
N LEU A 75 10.15 -15.13 8.57
CA LEU A 75 9.58 -15.25 7.23
C LEU A 75 10.71 -15.25 6.20
N LYS A 76 10.58 -16.09 5.18
CA LYS A 76 11.44 -16.06 4.00
C LYS A 76 10.89 -15.05 3.00
N ARG A 77 11.76 -14.42 2.21
CA ARG A 77 11.34 -13.45 1.19
C ARG A 77 10.37 -14.03 0.14
N ASP A 78 10.59 -15.28 -0.26
CA ASP A 78 9.71 -16.01 -1.17
C ASP A 78 8.35 -16.41 -0.56
N HIS A 79 8.13 -16.10 0.72
CA HIS A 79 6.85 -16.25 1.42
C HIS A 79 6.15 -14.89 1.68
N ILE A 80 6.56 -13.84 0.96
CA ILE A 80 5.96 -12.51 1.05
C ILE A 80 5.36 -12.17 -0.31
N TRP A 81 4.06 -11.91 -0.34
CA TRP A 81 3.34 -11.49 -1.53
C TRP A 81 2.81 -10.08 -1.35
N SER A 82 2.80 -9.30 -2.44
CA SER A 82 2.24 -7.94 -2.45
C SER A 82 1.26 -7.78 -3.60
N ASN A 83 0.13 -7.16 -3.33
CA ASN A 83 -0.89 -6.80 -4.31
C ASN A 83 -1.12 -5.30 -4.31
N ILE A 84 -1.37 -4.75 -5.49
CA ILE A 84 -1.86 -3.39 -5.67
C ILE A 84 -3.30 -3.48 -6.16
N VAL A 85 -4.22 -2.85 -5.44
CA VAL A 85 -5.65 -2.86 -5.72
C VAL A 85 -6.13 -1.44 -5.97
N TYR A 86 -6.68 -1.20 -7.16
CA TYR A 86 -7.20 0.11 -7.52
C TYR A 86 -8.67 0.23 -7.18
N ALA A 87 -9.01 1.32 -6.50
CA ALA A 87 -10.39 1.80 -6.44
C ALA A 87 -10.71 2.55 -7.73
N PRO A 88 -11.78 2.17 -8.45
CA PRO A 88 -12.26 2.92 -9.61
C PRO A 88 -12.59 4.37 -9.27
N GLU A 89 -12.70 5.22 -10.28
CA GLU A 89 -13.12 6.61 -10.10
C GLU A 89 -14.38 6.74 -9.22
N GLY A 90 -14.32 7.63 -8.22
CA GLY A 90 -15.41 7.85 -7.26
C GLY A 90 -15.52 6.80 -6.15
N ALA A 91 -14.79 5.68 -6.22
CA ALA A 91 -14.85 4.63 -5.19
C ALA A 91 -13.84 4.83 -4.05
N TRP A 92 -13.00 5.88 -4.11
CA TRP A 92 -12.10 6.23 -3.03
C TRP A 92 -12.75 7.21 -2.06
N GLY A 93 -12.97 6.76 -0.82
CA GLY A 93 -13.64 7.53 0.22
C GLY A 93 -12.71 7.91 1.37
N ILE A 94 -12.69 9.19 1.75
CA ILE A 94 -12.01 9.67 2.96
C ILE A 94 -13.01 10.50 3.78
N ALA A 95 -13.17 10.16 5.07
CA ALA A 95 -14.05 10.87 6.00
C ALA A 95 -15.50 11.10 5.47
N GLY A 96 -16.06 10.10 4.78
CA GLY A 96 -17.41 10.16 4.22
C GLY A 96 -17.52 10.93 2.89
N ARG A 97 -16.42 11.47 2.35
CA ARG A 97 -16.36 12.10 1.02
C ARG A 97 -15.80 11.12 0.00
N SER A 98 -16.53 10.89 -1.08
CA SER A 98 -16.02 10.26 -2.31
C SER A 98 -15.17 11.26 -3.10
N TYR A 99 -14.06 10.79 -3.65
CA TYR A 99 -13.16 11.58 -4.49
C TYR A 99 -13.20 11.12 -5.94
N SER A 100 -13.40 12.07 -6.85
CA SER A 100 -12.98 11.88 -8.25
C SER A 100 -11.46 11.82 -8.32
N ASN A 101 -10.95 11.28 -9.42
CA ASN A 101 -9.51 11.23 -9.68
C ASN A 101 -8.88 12.64 -9.68
N ALA A 102 -9.56 13.61 -10.29
CA ALA A 102 -9.14 15.00 -10.33
C ALA A 102 -9.14 15.66 -8.95
N ASP A 103 -10.21 15.48 -8.16
CA ASP A 103 -10.33 16.02 -6.80
C ASP A 103 -9.22 15.48 -5.90
N PHE A 104 -8.91 14.19 -6.03
CA PHE A 104 -7.87 13.54 -5.23
C PHE A 104 -6.48 14.10 -5.54
N VAL A 105 -6.14 14.25 -6.83
CA VAL A 105 -4.89 14.90 -7.26
C VAL A 105 -4.84 16.35 -6.77
N GLY A 106 -5.96 17.08 -6.88
CA GLY A 106 -6.08 18.44 -6.38
C GLY A 106 -5.84 18.54 -4.87
N ALA A 107 -6.34 17.59 -4.07
CA ALA A 107 -6.10 17.56 -2.62
C ALA A 107 -4.63 17.31 -2.25
N ILE A 108 -3.96 16.41 -2.99
CA ILE A 108 -2.52 16.17 -2.85
C ILE A 108 -1.73 17.44 -3.16
N GLN A 109 -2.01 18.08 -4.31
CA GLN A 109 -1.30 19.27 -4.77
C GLN A 109 -1.59 20.52 -3.93
N GLY A 110 -2.84 20.71 -3.51
CA GLY A 110 -3.26 21.86 -2.70
C GLY A 110 -2.55 21.94 -1.35
N THR A 111 -2.04 20.82 -0.84
CA THR A 111 -1.23 20.78 0.38
C THR A 111 0.23 21.16 0.14
N ALA A 112 0.75 20.98 -1.08
CA ALA A 112 2.12 21.36 -1.44
C ALA A 112 2.31 22.88 -1.57
N ALA A 113 1.22 23.66 -1.65
CA ALA A 113 1.24 25.11 -1.81
C ALA A 113 1.19 25.90 -0.49
N VAL A 114 1.15 25.21 0.67
CA VAL A 114 1.03 25.83 2.01
C VAL A 114 2.35 25.73 2.82
N LEU A 115 3.45 25.38 2.15
CA LEU A 115 4.82 25.41 2.69
C LEU A 115 5.68 26.37 1.85
#